data_AF-A0A6I3L421-F1
#
_entry.id   AF-A0A6I3L421-F1
#
_cell.length_a   1.000
_cell.length_b   1.000
_cell.length_c   1.000
_cell.angle_alpha   90.00
_cell.angle_beta   90.00
_cell.angle_gamma   90.00
#
_symmetry.space_group_name_H-M   'P 1'
#
loop_
_entity.id
_entity.type
_entity.pdbx_description
1 polymer ?
#
loop_
_entity_poly.entity_id
_entity_poly.type
_entity_poly.pdbx_seq_one_letter_code
_entity_poly.pdbx_strand_id
1 'polypeptide(L)'
;MSSATDYSEAGERNRVAGQPLSHLSIEVGHFYMDELVNGVDRIHAQLRKVAPIVAAQIAAAEKEFGPGARVSTCFLVDDYFWTRTATRSRDARRAADPRQVLEKLLVAAEQCEVPIDYLAREAGCAEVPSFQDGEPVGEPVRLAEMMAARIVAEPERDSTGRRPPTVESGWLCNGRRSSEYDAGQAMRIARYRPPEEFGARNHSIFLDVQLWSRQLEEVAGQQVERILWSCPFLASIWQLLRLGMIRDEGAMVAAPVPWEDPWPSDWSRLPAVMKLNSKAKPFAAYRALSVLPYSYLGIEHAVRVILDHLQLDDDVHAKLAERGAGERIPVEVPRQATRRLNHIFLGDV
;
A
#
# COMPACT_ATOMS: atom_id res chain seq x y z
N MET A 1 13.71 47.29 -27.19
CA MET A 1 14.19 45.94 -27.53
C MET A 1 13.40 44.97 -26.67
N SER A 2 12.43 44.30 -27.29
CA SER A 2 11.61 43.23 -26.69
C SER A 2 12.28 41.89 -26.97
N SER A 3 12.41 41.03 -25.97
CA SER A 3 12.82 39.62 -26.06
C SER A 3 12.87 39.05 -24.65
N ALA A 4 12.15 38.01 -24.25
CA ALA A 4 11.17 37.19 -24.92
C ALA A 4 10.21 36.70 -23.83
N THR A 5 8.91 36.76 -24.11
CA THR A 5 7.92 36.02 -23.33
C THR A 5 8.24 34.54 -23.55
N ASP A 6 8.67 33.84 -22.50
CA ASP A 6 8.83 32.39 -22.55
C ASP A 6 7.46 31.77 -22.84
N TYR A 7 7.29 31.39 -24.10
CA TYR A 7 6.15 30.66 -24.59
C TYR A 7 6.53 29.19 -24.52
N SER A 8 6.03 28.46 -23.52
CA SER A 8 6.09 26.99 -23.55
C SER A 8 4.76 26.45 -24.08
N GLU A 9 4.85 25.56 -25.07
CA GLU A 9 3.68 24.83 -25.57
C GLU A 9 3.16 23.88 -24.49
N ALA A 10 1.85 23.63 -24.47
CA ALA A 10 1.16 22.70 -23.57
C ALA A 10 1.66 21.22 -23.64
N GLY A 11 2.67 20.93 -24.47
CA GLY A 11 3.38 19.67 -24.59
C GLY A 11 4.80 19.66 -23.99
N GLU A 12 5.19 20.69 -23.22
CA GLU A 12 6.46 20.69 -22.48
C GLU A 12 6.41 19.65 -21.35
N ARG A 13 6.64 18.38 -21.73
CA ARG A 13 6.75 17.15 -20.95
C ARG A 13 6.65 17.37 -19.44
N ASN A 14 5.50 17.01 -18.84
CA ASN A 14 5.32 16.90 -17.39
C ASN A 14 6.54 16.19 -16.77
N ARG A 15 7.47 16.97 -16.22
CA ARG A 15 8.73 16.43 -15.72
C ARG A 15 8.41 15.63 -14.48
N VAL A 16 8.44 14.30 -14.61
CA VAL A 16 8.21 13.39 -13.47
C VAL A 16 9.09 13.81 -12.29
N ALA A 17 8.47 14.17 -11.17
CA ALA A 17 9.15 14.65 -9.98
C ALA A 17 10.05 13.56 -9.41
N GLY A 18 11.31 13.92 -9.15
CA GLY A 18 12.19 13.09 -8.33
C GLY A 18 11.75 13.14 -6.86
N GLN A 19 12.17 12.15 -6.08
CA GLN A 19 11.96 12.16 -4.63
C GLN A 19 13.15 11.57 -3.89
N PRO A 20 13.48 12.05 -2.67
CA PRO A 20 14.53 11.47 -1.85
C PRO A 20 14.28 9.98 -1.58
N LEU A 21 15.35 9.17 -1.56
CA LEU A 21 15.26 7.72 -1.33
C LEU A 21 16.20 7.25 -0.23
N SER A 22 15.66 6.36 0.61
CA SER A 22 16.41 5.46 1.48
C SER A 22 16.88 4.22 0.72
N HIS A 23 17.86 3.50 1.25
CA HIS A 23 18.18 2.16 0.74
C HIS A 23 17.11 1.15 1.14
N LEU A 24 16.60 1.27 2.37
CA LEU A 24 15.59 0.38 2.92
C LEU A 24 14.52 1.18 3.66
N SER A 25 13.25 0.88 3.37
CA SER A 25 12.12 1.23 4.22
C SER A 25 11.71 -0.04 4.97
N ILE A 26 11.45 0.05 6.29
CA ILE A 26 11.01 -1.07 7.13
C ILE A 26 9.64 -0.75 7.73
N GLU A 27 8.64 -1.60 7.48
CA GLU A 27 7.35 -1.54 8.16
C GLU A 27 7.42 -2.38 9.43
N VAL A 28 7.22 -1.74 10.57
CA VAL A 28 7.58 -2.28 11.90
C VAL A 28 6.42 -2.97 12.61
N GLY A 29 5.68 -3.78 11.87
CA GLY A 29 4.48 -4.45 12.37
C GLY A 29 3.22 -3.94 11.68
N HIS A 30 2.13 -4.67 11.94
CA HIS A 30 0.79 -4.29 11.54
C HIS A 30 -0.18 -4.80 12.61
N PHE A 31 -1.18 -4.00 12.92
CA PHE A 31 -2.25 -4.34 13.87
C PHE A 31 -3.58 -3.99 13.21
N TYR A 32 -4.55 -4.87 13.30
CA TYR A 32 -5.94 -4.48 13.08
C TYR A 32 -6.33 -3.42 14.11
N MET A 33 -7.21 -2.51 13.72
CA MET A 33 -7.70 -1.48 14.63
C MET A 33 -8.35 -2.08 15.90
N ASP A 34 -9.00 -3.24 15.81
CA ASP A 34 -9.51 -3.94 17.00
C ASP A 34 -8.39 -4.30 17.99
N GLU A 35 -7.19 -4.66 17.52
CA GLU A 35 -6.04 -4.92 18.39
C GLU A 35 -5.48 -3.63 18.98
N LEU A 36 -5.45 -2.56 18.18
CA LEU A 36 -5.05 -1.24 18.65
C LEU A 36 -6.03 -0.67 19.66
N VAL A 37 -7.31 -1.04 19.62
CA VAL A 37 -8.30 -0.60 20.62
C VAL A 37 -8.18 -1.44 21.90
N ASN A 38 -8.05 -2.76 21.79
CA ASN A 38 -8.24 -3.72 22.89
C ASN A 38 -6.98 -4.03 23.73
N GLY A 39 -6.40 -3.00 24.35
CA GLY A 39 -5.36 -3.13 25.38
C GLY A 39 -3.91 -3.14 24.87
N VAL A 40 -2.98 -2.61 25.67
CA VAL A 40 -1.59 -2.35 25.26
C VAL A 40 -0.70 -3.60 25.30
N ASP A 41 -1.07 -4.64 26.06
CA ASP A 41 -0.22 -5.82 26.27
C ASP A 41 0.08 -6.57 24.97
N ARG A 42 -0.91 -6.70 24.08
CA ARG A 42 -0.73 -7.32 22.76
C ARG A 42 0.19 -6.49 21.87
N ILE A 43 0.05 -5.16 21.92
CA ILE A 43 0.94 -4.22 21.21
C ILE A 43 2.38 -4.43 21.68
N HIS A 44 2.62 -4.45 22.99
CA HIS A 44 3.96 -4.72 23.54
C HIS A 44 4.50 -6.09 23.16
N ALA A 45 3.68 -7.15 23.25
CA ALA A 45 4.12 -8.50 22.93
C ALA A 45 4.62 -8.61 21.49
N GLN A 46 3.91 -7.99 20.55
CA GLN A 46 4.31 -7.97 19.14
C GLN A 46 5.53 -7.05 18.91
N LEU A 47 5.55 -5.84 19.47
CA LEU A 47 6.68 -4.92 19.28
C LEU A 47 7.99 -5.45 19.87
N ARG A 48 7.94 -6.20 20.99
CA ARG A 48 9.13 -6.91 21.52
C ARG A 48 9.69 -7.96 20.57
N LYS A 49 8.84 -8.61 19.76
CA LYS A 49 9.29 -9.54 18.70
C LYS A 49 9.88 -8.78 17.50
N VAL A 50 9.31 -7.62 17.17
CA VAL A 50 9.73 -6.77 16.04
C VAL A 50 11.08 -6.10 16.28
N ALA A 51 11.31 -5.56 17.49
CA ALA A 51 12.50 -4.78 17.84
C ALA A 51 13.84 -5.43 17.42
N PRO A 52 14.16 -6.69 17.80
CA PRO A 52 15.44 -7.30 17.41
C PRO A 52 15.57 -7.50 15.89
N ILE A 53 14.46 -7.69 15.18
CA ILE A 53 14.45 -7.83 13.72
C ILE A 53 14.77 -6.49 13.06
N VAL A 54 14.11 -5.41 13.49
CA VAL A 54 14.36 -4.07 12.95
C VAL A 54 15.83 -3.69 13.14
N ALA A 55 16.38 -3.91 14.34
CA ALA A 55 17.80 -3.67 14.62
C ALA A 55 18.72 -4.49 13.69
N ALA A 56 18.43 -5.77 13.51
CA ALA A 56 19.22 -6.63 12.62
C ALA A 56 19.16 -6.17 11.15
N GLN A 57 18.03 -5.67 10.69
CA GLN A 57 17.85 -5.22 9.30
C GLN A 57 18.51 -3.86 9.04
N ILE A 58 18.53 -2.97 10.05
CA ILE A 58 19.35 -1.75 9.99
C ILE A 58 20.83 -2.11 9.88
N ALA A 59 21.33 -3.01 10.73
CA ALA A 59 22.73 -3.45 10.68
C ALA A 59 23.08 -4.15 9.36
N ALA A 60 22.15 -4.94 8.81
CA ALA A 60 22.33 -5.58 7.50
C ALA A 60 22.43 -4.54 6.37
N ALA A 61 21.59 -3.51 6.39
CA ALA A 61 21.64 -2.42 5.41
C ALA A 61 22.95 -1.61 5.52
N GLU A 62 23.45 -1.35 6.73
CA GLU A 62 24.76 -0.70 6.94
C GLU A 62 25.92 -1.55 6.43
N LYS A 63 25.83 -2.88 6.57
CA LYS A 63 26.83 -3.80 6.02
C LYS A 63 26.79 -3.83 4.49
N GLU A 64 25.61 -3.79 3.88
CA GLU A 64 25.43 -3.84 2.43
C GLU A 64 25.77 -2.50 1.76
N PHE A 65 25.29 -1.37 2.30
CA PHE A 65 25.38 -0.05 1.69
C PHE A 65 26.36 0.90 2.41
N GLY A 66 27.12 0.38 3.37
CA GLY A 66 28.12 1.11 4.14
C GLY A 66 27.52 1.95 5.28
N PRO A 67 28.38 2.64 6.08
CA PRO A 67 27.95 3.43 7.25
C PRO A 67 26.99 4.59 6.94
N GLY A 68 26.85 4.96 5.67
CA GLY A 68 25.91 5.99 5.21
C GLY A 68 24.54 5.41 4.81
N ALA A 69 24.26 4.15 5.15
CA ALA A 69 23.01 3.51 4.79
C ALA A 69 21.81 4.32 5.30
N ARG A 70 20.89 4.63 4.38
CA ARG A 70 19.67 5.34 4.70
C ARG A 70 18.58 4.31 4.93
N VAL A 71 18.16 4.16 6.17
CA VAL A 71 17.05 3.28 6.56
C VAL A 71 15.96 4.14 7.19
N SER A 72 14.72 3.95 6.75
CA SER A 72 13.54 4.57 7.34
C SER A 72 12.63 3.49 7.92
N THR A 73 11.94 3.83 8.99
CA THR A 73 10.92 2.97 9.61
C THR A 73 9.53 3.56 9.44
N CYS A 74 8.54 2.72 9.23
CA CYS A 74 7.16 3.16 9.09
C CYS A 74 6.16 2.21 9.76
N PHE A 75 4.99 2.75 10.07
CA PHE A 75 3.85 1.99 10.55
C PHE A 75 2.60 2.44 9.78
N LEU A 76 1.85 1.48 9.21
CA LEU A 76 0.57 1.74 8.54
C LEU A 76 -0.58 1.43 9.52
N VAL A 77 -1.40 2.42 9.83
CA VAL A 77 -2.60 2.24 10.65
C VAL A 77 -3.81 1.92 9.78
N ASP A 78 -4.53 0.85 10.10
CA ASP A 78 -5.82 0.48 9.47
C ASP A 78 -6.95 1.37 9.99
N ASP A 79 -7.02 2.60 9.48
CA ASP A 79 -8.15 3.50 9.72
C ASP A 79 -9.23 3.38 8.64
N TYR A 80 -8.92 2.74 7.50
CA TYR A 80 -9.83 2.64 6.35
C TYR A 80 -11.03 1.75 6.63
N PHE A 81 -10.79 0.50 7.05
CA PHE A 81 -11.88 -0.44 7.30
C PHE A 81 -12.67 -0.04 8.53
N TRP A 82 -12.01 0.56 9.52
CA TRP A 82 -12.68 1.02 10.73
C TRP A 82 -13.71 2.12 10.45
N THR A 83 -13.35 3.08 9.62
CA THR A 83 -14.21 4.25 9.33
C THR A 83 -15.30 3.93 8.31
N ARG A 84 -15.08 2.98 7.39
CA ARG A 84 -15.99 2.70 6.26
C ARG A 84 -16.90 1.48 6.43
N THR A 85 -16.72 0.64 7.45
CA THR A 85 -17.62 -0.49 7.69
C THR A 85 -18.83 -0.07 8.55
N ALA A 86 -20.02 -0.13 7.95
CA ALA A 86 -21.27 0.38 8.52
C ALA A 86 -21.78 -0.38 9.77
N THR A 87 -21.14 -1.47 10.17
CA THR A 87 -21.63 -2.39 11.20
C THR A 87 -21.25 -2.01 12.63
N ARG A 88 -20.42 -0.99 12.84
CA ARG A 88 -19.88 -0.66 14.17
C ARG A 88 -20.74 0.33 14.95
N SER A 89 -20.97 0.03 16.24
CA SER A 89 -21.71 0.91 17.17
C SER A 89 -20.99 2.24 17.39
N ARG A 90 -21.73 3.26 17.88
CA ARG A 90 -21.16 4.57 18.22
C ARG A 90 -20.01 4.47 19.22
N ASP A 91 -20.15 3.57 20.20
CA ASP A 91 -19.13 3.35 21.23
C ASP A 91 -17.86 2.72 20.65
N ALA A 92 -18.00 1.79 19.71
CA ALA A 92 -16.86 1.21 19.00
C ALA A 92 -16.11 2.29 18.21
N ARG A 93 -16.82 3.17 17.49
CA ARG A 93 -16.19 4.29 16.77
C ARG A 93 -15.43 5.23 17.69
N ARG A 94 -15.99 5.55 18.87
CA ARG A 94 -15.32 6.38 19.88
C ARG A 94 -14.07 5.71 20.48
N ALA A 95 -14.04 4.39 20.57
CA ALA A 95 -12.89 3.65 21.08
C ALA A 95 -11.68 3.71 20.15
N ALA A 96 -11.88 3.97 18.85
CA ALA A 96 -10.83 4.17 17.85
C ALA A 96 -10.49 5.65 17.61
N ASP A 97 -10.62 6.49 18.63
CA ASP A 97 -10.20 7.90 18.57
C ASP A 97 -8.68 7.98 18.27
N PRO A 98 -8.25 8.70 17.22
CA PRO A 98 -6.84 8.76 16.84
C PRO A 98 -5.94 9.22 17.99
N ARG A 99 -6.43 10.11 18.87
CA ARG A 99 -5.68 10.58 20.03
C ARG A 99 -5.24 9.42 20.92
N GLN A 100 -6.18 8.53 21.24
CA GLN A 100 -5.94 7.41 22.15
C GLN A 100 -5.18 6.28 21.47
N VAL A 101 -5.52 5.99 20.21
CA VAL A 101 -4.89 4.91 19.45
C VAL A 101 -3.42 5.22 19.16
N LEU A 102 -3.13 6.42 18.64
CA LEU A 102 -1.78 6.81 18.25
C LEU A 102 -0.88 7.03 19.45
N GLU A 103 -1.37 7.67 20.51
CA GLU A 103 -0.60 7.83 21.75
C GLU A 103 -0.20 6.46 22.32
N LYS A 104 -1.15 5.54 22.44
CA LYS A 104 -0.88 4.20 22.94
C LYS A 104 0.12 3.43 22.08
N LEU A 105 -0.02 3.48 20.76
CA LEU A 105 0.91 2.81 19.83
C LEU A 105 2.33 3.38 19.96
N LEU A 106 2.47 4.71 19.93
CA LEU A 106 3.77 5.37 19.94
C LEU A 106 4.49 5.21 21.28
N VAL A 107 3.77 5.30 22.40
CA VAL A 107 4.32 5.00 23.73
C VAL A 107 4.79 3.55 23.82
N ALA A 108 4.00 2.60 23.29
CA ALA A 108 4.41 1.20 23.30
C ALA A 108 5.64 0.94 22.41
N ALA A 109 5.73 1.60 21.25
CA ALA A 109 6.88 1.53 20.36
C ALA A 109 8.15 2.10 21.01
N GLU A 110 8.05 3.25 21.66
CA GLU A 110 9.15 3.84 22.42
C GLU A 110 9.63 2.89 23.53
N GLN A 111 8.72 2.36 24.34
CA GLN A 111 9.03 1.43 25.43
C GLN A 111 9.61 0.09 24.97
N CYS A 112 9.32 -0.31 23.73
CA CYS A 112 9.88 -1.52 23.11
C CYS A 112 11.09 -1.22 22.22
N GLU A 113 11.58 0.02 22.20
CA GLU A 113 12.72 0.46 21.38
C GLU A 113 12.51 0.19 19.87
N VAL A 114 11.27 0.29 19.39
CA VAL A 114 10.92 0.19 17.97
C VAL A 114 10.78 1.60 17.41
N PRO A 115 11.73 2.10 16.59
CA PRO A 115 11.60 3.42 15.99
C PRO A 115 10.46 3.42 14.96
N ILE A 116 9.67 4.49 14.97
CA ILE A 116 8.65 4.79 13.96
C ILE A 116 8.95 6.19 13.42
N ASP A 117 9.66 6.25 12.30
CA ASP A 117 9.98 7.53 11.64
C ASP A 117 8.76 8.14 10.93
N TYR A 118 7.91 7.26 10.39
CA TYR A 118 6.74 7.63 9.61
C TYR A 118 5.51 6.87 10.06
N LEU A 119 4.39 7.58 10.22
CA LEU A 119 3.07 6.99 10.42
C LEU A 119 2.25 7.23 9.15
N ALA A 120 1.70 6.18 8.56
CA ALA A 120 0.85 6.28 7.38
C ALA A 120 -0.55 5.76 7.69
N ARG A 121 -1.54 6.31 6.99
CA ARG A 121 -2.94 5.87 7.06
C ARG A 121 -3.25 4.92 5.91
N GLU A 122 -3.92 3.81 6.19
CA GLU A 122 -4.44 2.93 5.14
C GLU A 122 -5.46 3.65 4.27
N ALA A 123 -6.26 4.56 4.85
CA ALA A 123 -7.15 5.41 4.07
C ALA A 123 -6.39 6.32 3.09
N GLY A 124 -5.14 6.69 3.41
CA GLY A 124 -4.24 7.41 2.53
C GLY A 124 -3.81 6.63 1.27
N CYS A 125 -3.97 5.30 1.28
CA CYS A 125 -3.78 4.46 0.09
C CYS A 125 -5.02 4.47 -0.82
N ALA A 126 -6.19 4.82 -0.27
CA ALA A 126 -7.41 4.99 -1.06
C ALA A 126 -7.51 6.40 -1.65
N GLU A 127 -7.34 7.42 -0.80
CA GLU A 127 -7.52 8.83 -1.13
C GLU A 127 -6.43 9.64 -0.41
N VAL A 128 -5.69 10.48 -1.14
CA VAL A 128 -4.67 11.37 -0.55
C VAL A 128 -5.28 12.77 -0.38
N PRO A 129 -5.61 13.19 0.85
CA PRO A 129 -6.10 14.54 1.11
C PRO A 129 -5.00 15.59 0.93
N SER A 130 -5.41 16.78 0.51
CA SER A 130 -4.60 18.00 0.56
C SER A 130 -5.04 18.84 1.74
N PHE A 131 -4.12 19.57 2.37
CA PHE A 131 -4.40 20.39 3.55
C PHE A 131 -3.95 21.83 3.36
N GLN A 132 -4.73 22.75 3.91
CA GLN A 132 -4.36 24.14 4.13
C GLN A 132 -4.74 24.52 5.56
N ASP A 133 -3.78 25.03 6.33
CA ASP A 133 -3.96 25.43 7.74
C ASP A 133 -4.59 24.33 8.62
N GLY A 134 -4.24 23.06 8.37
CA GLY A 134 -4.73 21.89 9.12
C GLY A 134 -6.12 21.39 8.71
N GLU A 135 -6.76 22.03 7.73
CA GLU A 135 -8.06 21.61 7.20
C GLU A 135 -7.94 20.99 5.80
N PRO A 136 -8.68 19.91 5.50
CA PRO A 136 -8.71 19.34 4.16
C PRO A 136 -9.23 20.37 3.14
N VAL A 137 -8.54 20.49 2.00
CA VAL A 137 -8.92 21.40 0.91
C VAL A 137 -8.89 20.69 -0.43
N GLY A 138 -9.76 21.13 -1.34
CA GLY A 138 -9.87 20.59 -2.69
C GLY A 138 -10.39 19.15 -2.72
N GLU A 139 -10.37 18.57 -3.92
CA GLU A 139 -10.66 17.14 -4.10
C GLU A 139 -9.41 16.32 -3.76
N PRO A 140 -9.53 15.22 -2.98
CA PRO A 140 -8.40 14.36 -2.70
C PRO A 140 -7.98 13.61 -3.98
N VAL A 141 -6.70 13.28 -4.09
CA VAL A 141 -6.24 12.38 -5.17
C VAL A 141 -6.80 11.00 -4.90
N ARG A 142 -7.67 10.50 -5.79
CA ARG A 142 -8.33 9.18 -5.69
C ARG A 142 -7.35 8.06 -6.04
N LEU A 143 -6.34 7.88 -5.19
CA LEU A 143 -5.17 7.05 -5.43
C LEU A 143 -5.53 5.60 -5.80
N ALA A 144 -6.47 4.97 -5.08
CA ALA A 144 -6.89 3.61 -5.37
C ALA A 144 -7.62 3.47 -6.70
N GLU A 145 -8.46 4.45 -7.08
CA GLU A 145 -9.10 4.46 -8.39
C GLU A 145 -8.07 4.65 -9.51
N MET A 146 -7.12 5.56 -9.30
CA MET A 146 -5.98 5.80 -10.20
C MET A 146 -5.20 4.50 -10.46
N MET A 147 -4.92 3.73 -9.41
CA MET A 147 -4.20 2.45 -9.53
C MET A 147 -5.08 1.34 -10.11
N ALA A 148 -6.37 1.31 -9.79
CA ALA A 148 -7.29 0.31 -10.34
C ALA A 148 -7.43 0.45 -11.86
N ALA A 149 -7.41 1.68 -12.38
CA ALA A 149 -7.41 1.97 -13.80
C ALA A 149 -6.13 1.50 -14.54
N ARG A 150 -5.05 1.18 -13.80
CA ARG A 150 -3.78 0.67 -14.35
C ARG A 150 -3.64 -0.85 -14.22
N ILE A 151 -4.67 -1.54 -13.72
CA ILE A 151 -4.68 -3.00 -13.68
C ILE A 151 -4.86 -3.53 -15.09
N VAL A 152 -3.87 -4.29 -15.58
CA VAL A 152 -3.92 -5.02 -16.83
C VAL A 152 -4.37 -6.43 -16.51
N ALA A 153 -5.61 -6.77 -16.85
CA ALA A 153 -6.08 -8.15 -16.73
C ALA A 153 -5.36 -9.05 -17.74
N GLU A 154 -4.87 -10.21 -17.29
CA GLU A 154 -4.32 -11.21 -18.20
C GLU A 154 -5.47 -11.92 -18.96
N PRO A 155 -5.54 -11.81 -20.29
CA PRO A 155 -6.64 -12.40 -21.05
C PRO A 155 -6.51 -13.92 -21.07
N GLU A 156 -7.59 -14.62 -20.71
CA GLU A 156 -7.68 -16.06 -20.93
C GLU A 156 -7.65 -16.36 -22.44
N ARG A 157 -6.79 -17.30 -22.85
CA ARG A 157 -6.79 -17.80 -24.23
C ARG A 157 -8.14 -18.43 -24.55
N ASP A 158 -8.74 -18.03 -25.66
CA ASP A 158 -10.07 -18.47 -26.10
C ASP A 158 -11.22 -18.08 -25.15
N SER A 159 -11.05 -16.99 -24.39
CA SER A 159 -12.12 -16.48 -23.53
C SER A 159 -13.41 -16.22 -24.31
N THR A 160 -14.53 -16.69 -23.77
CA THR A 160 -15.86 -16.40 -24.33
C THR A 160 -16.41 -15.05 -23.86
N GLY A 161 -15.63 -14.24 -23.13
CA GLY A 161 -16.09 -12.98 -22.52
C GLY A 161 -17.14 -13.15 -21.40
N ARG A 162 -17.31 -14.37 -20.86
CA ARG A 162 -18.35 -14.66 -19.85
C ARG A 162 -18.05 -14.01 -18.49
N ARG A 163 -16.78 -13.85 -18.14
CA ARG A 163 -16.38 -13.13 -16.94
C ARG A 163 -16.40 -11.63 -17.25
N PRO A 164 -17.07 -10.81 -16.44
CA PRO A 164 -16.92 -9.37 -16.54
C PRO A 164 -15.44 -8.99 -16.41
N PRO A 165 -14.95 -8.01 -17.17
CA PRO A 165 -13.61 -7.47 -17.00
C PRO A 165 -13.29 -7.17 -15.53
N THR A 166 -12.01 -7.22 -15.14
CA THR A 166 -11.59 -6.90 -13.75
C THR A 166 -12.10 -5.53 -13.29
N VAL A 167 -12.16 -4.55 -14.22
CA VAL A 167 -12.72 -3.20 -13.98
C VAL A 167 -14.22 -3.19 -13.67
N GLU A 168 -14.97 -4.24 -14.02
CA GLU A 168 -16.40 -4.35 -13.75
C GLU A 168 -16.69 -5.25 -12.54
N SER A 169 -15.97 -6.37 -12.44
CA SER A 169 -16.18 -7.36 -11.37
C SER A 169 -15.55 -6.96 -10.04
N GLY A 170 -14.45 -6.19 -10.07
CA GLY A 170 -13.64 -5.93 -8.88
C GLY A 170 -12.83 -7.13 -8.42
N TRP A 171 -12.62 -8.14 -9.27
CA TRP A 171 -11.79 -9.31 -8.98
C TRP A 171 -10.66 -9.46 -10.01
N LEU A 172 -9.46 -9.74 -9.51
CA LEU A 172 -8.26 -10.05 -10.30
C LEU A 172 -7.94 -11.54 -10.16
N CYS A 173 -7.60 -12.20 -11.26
CA CYS A 173 -7.24 -13.61 -11.24
C CYS A 173 -5.91 -13.82 -11.95
N ASN A 174 -5.04 -14.69 -11.41
CA ASN A 174 -3.76 -15.03 -12.01
C ASN A 174 -3.83 -16.25 -12.95
N GLY A 175 -5.01 -16.57 -13.48
CA GLY A 175 -5.21 -17.85 -14.15
C GLY A 175 -6.59 -18.08 -14.74
N ARG A 176 -6.81 -19.33 -15.14
CA ARG A 176 -8.08 -19.87 -15.59
C ARG A 176 -8.75 -20.68 -14.49
N ARG A 177 -10.02 -20.41 -14.22
CA ARG A 177 -10.84 -21.16 -13.25
C ARG A 177 -11.14 -22.58 -13.71
N SER A 178 -11.50 -23.41 -12.73
CA SER A 178 -12.01 -24.75 -12.98
C SER A 178 -13.29 -24.70 -13.84
N SER A 179 -13.56 -25.77 -14.59
CA SER A 179 -14.76 -25.85 -15.44
C SER A 179 -16.04 -26.21 -14.67
N GLU A 180 -16.02 -26.21 -13.34
CA GLU A 180 -17.15 -26.64 -12.51
C GLU A 180 -18.43 -25.85 -12.80
N TYR A 181 -18.27 -24.55 -13.12
CA TYR A 181 -19.37 -23.64 -13.42
C TYR A 181 -19.44 -23.27 -14.90
N ASP A 182 -18.72 -23.97 -15.79
CA ASP A 182 -18.80 -23.77 -17.24
C ASP A 182 -20.22 -24.12 -17.74
N ALA A 183 -20.76 -23.33 -18.67
CA ALA A 183 -22.09 -23.58 -19.22
C ALA A 183 -22.07 -24.86 -20.05
N GLY A 184 -22.60 -25.95 -19.49
CA GLY A 184 -22.69 -27.25 -20.16
C GLY A 184 -23.98 -27.40 -20.96
N GLN A 185 -23.93 -28.15 -22.06
CA GLN A 185 -25.16 -28.68 -22.66
C GLN A 185 -25.67 -29.81 -21.75
N ALA A 186 -26.96 -29.79 -21.39
CA ALA A 186 -27.58 -30.75 -20.48
C ALA A 186 -27.38 -32.23 -20.86
N MET A 187 -27.12 -32.52 -22.14
CA MET A 187 -26.91 -33.87 -22.68
C MET A 187 -25.43 -34.28 -22.77
N ARG A 188 -24.49 -33.45 -22.33
CA ARG A 188 -23.04 -33.74 -22.34
C ARG A 188 -22.45 -33.50 -20.96
N ILE A 189 -21.96 -34.57 -20.35
CA ILE A 189 -21.14 -34.47 -19.14
C ILE A 189 -19.78 -33.89 -19.57
N ALA A 190 -19.58 -32.60 -19.32
CA ALA A 190 -18.29 -31.95 -19.55
C ALA A 190 -17.26 -32.55 -18.58
N ARG A 191 -16.08 -32.91 -19.10
CA ARG A 191 -14.99 -33.39 -18.26
C ARG A 191 -14.49 -32.25 -17.38
N TYR A 192 -14.34 -32.50 -16.09
CA TYR A 192 -13.76 -31.53 -15.16
C TYR A 192 -12.36 -31.10 -15.62
N ARG A 193 -12.17 -29.79 -15.72
CA ARG A 193 -10.89 -29.12 -15.92
C ARG A 193 -10.52 -28.44 -14.60
N PRO A 194 -9.36 -28.76 -13.99
CA PRO A 194 -8.89 -28.07 -12.79
C PRO A 194 -8.56 -26.60 -13.09
N PRO A 195 -8.48 -25.74 -12.05
CA PRO A 195 -7.94 -24.40 -12.23
C PRO A 195 -6.47 -24.45 -12.65
N GLU A 196 -6.02 -23.43 -13.38
CA GLU A 196 -4.68 -23.33 -13.94
C GLU A 196 -4.16 -21.91 -13.72
N GLU A 197 -3.02 -21.78 -13.05
CA GLU A 197 -2.28 -20.51 -12.97
C GLU A 197 -1.58 -20.23 -14.30
N PHE A 198 -1.65 -18.99 -14.76
CA PHE A 198 -0.92 -18.56 -15.96
C PHE A 198 0.59 -18.55 -15.70
N GLY A 199 1.35 -19.13 -16.63
CA GLY A 199 2.80 -19.25 -16.47
C GLY A 199 3.25 -20.25 -15.39
N ALA A 200 2.36 -21.13 -14.92
CA ALA A 200 2.67 -22.17 -13.95
C ALA A 200 3.88 -23.03 -14.36
N ARG A 201 4.64 -23.46 -13.36
CA ARG A 201 5.77 -24.40 -13.52
C ARG A 201 5.41 -25.73 -12.84
N ASN A 202 6.37 -26.38 -12.18
CA ASN A 202 6.17 -27.65 -11.46
C ASN A 202 5.20 -27.54 -10.25
N HIS A 203 4.77 -26.34 -9.91
CA HIS A 203 3.76 -26.06 -8.90
C HIS A 203 2.82 -24.99 -9.47
N SER A 204 1.53 -25.10 -9.18
CA SER A 204 0.53 -24.10 -9.56
C SER A 204 -0.22 -23.65 -8.32
N ILE A 205 -0.31 -22.34 -8.13
CA ILE A 205 -1.14 -21.71 -7.09
C ILE A 205 -2.11 -20.76 -7.80
N PHE A 206 -3.37 -21.18 -7.86
CA PHE A 206 -4.43 -20.37 -8.42
C PHE A 206 -5.01 -19.42 -7.37
N LEU A 207 -5.11 -18.13 -7.70
CA LEU A 207 -5.66 -17.09 -6.86
C LEU A 207 -6.70 -16.25 -7.62
N ASP A 208 -7.76 -15.92 -6.89
CA ASP A 208 -8.75 -14.93 -7.27
C ASP A 208 -8.86 -13.92 -6.13
N VAL A 209 -8.46 -12.69 -6.42
CA VAL A 209 -8.23 -11.64 -5.44
C VAL A 209 -9.27 -10.56 -5.65
N GLN A 210 -10.09 -10.31 -4.64
CA GLN A 210 -10.97 -9.15 -4.65
C GLN A 210 -10.12 -7.89 -4.58
N LEU A 211 -10.31 -6.96 -5.52
CA LEU A 211 -9.72 -5.63 -5.51
C LEU A 211 -10.64 -4.65 -4.78
N TRP A 212 -11.94 -4.77 -5.01
CA TRP A 212 -12.97 -3.92 -4.40
C TRP A 212 -14.35 -4.59 -4.42
N SER A 213 -15.28 -4.00 -3.68
CA SER A 213 -16.71 -4.33 -3.71
C SER A 213 -17.56 -3.05 -3.75
N ARG A 214 -18.77 -3.13 -4.30
CA ARG A 214 -19.78 -2.09 -4.17
C ARG A 214 -20.54 -2.30 -2.87
N GLN A 215 -20.66 -1.24 -2.08
CA GLN A 215 -21.43 -1.19 -0.85
C GLN A 215 -22.50 -0.12 -1.01
N LEU A 216 -23.73 -0.42 -0.57
CA LEU A 216 -24.77 0.60 -0.46
C LEU A 216 -24.65 1.26 0.91
N GLU A 217 -24.54 2.58 0.92
CA GLU A 217 -24.49 3.38 2.13
C GLU A 217 -25.65 4.36 2.16
N GLU A 218 -26.31 4.52 3.31
CA GLU A 218 -27.32 5.55 3.49
C GLU A 218 -26.65 6.88 3.87
N VAL A 219 -26.68 7.84 2.95
CA VAL A 219 -26.16 9.20 3.17
C VAL A 219 -27.32 10.17 3.07
N ALA A 220 -27.61 10.87 4.16
CA ALA A 220 -28.73 11.82 4.25
C ALA A 220 -30.09 11.23 3.80
N GLY A 221 -30.35 9.96 4.13
CA GLY A 221 -31.58 9.24 3.77
C GLY A 221 -31.63 8.72 2.34
N GLN A 222 -30.54 8.83 1.56
CA GLN A 222 -30.42 8.28 0.22
C GLN A 222 -29.44 7.11 0.18
N GLN A 223 -29.79 6.05 -0.54
CA GLN A 223 -28.88 4.94 -0.80
C GLN A 223 -27.89 5.34 -1.89
N VAL A 224 -26.62 5.44 -1.52
CA VAL A 224 -25.50 5.80 -2.39
C VAL A 224 -24.59 4.58 -2.50
N GLU A 225 -24.30 4.17 -3.73
CA GLU A 225 -23.30 3.13 -3.97
C GLU A 225 -21.90 3.70 -3.79
N ARG A 226 -21.06 3.03 -3.00
CA ARG A 226 -19.65 3.36 -2.80
C ARG A 226 -18.76 2.15 -3.03
N ILE A 227 -17.55 2.42 -3.51
CA ILE A 227 -16.51 1.40 -3.65
C ILE A 227 -15.81 1.24 -2.29
N LEU A 228 -15.79 0.01 -1.79
CA LEU A 228 -14.94 -0.43 -0.70
C LEU A 228 -13.75 -1.18 -1.28
N TRP A 229 -12.57 -0.59 -1.18
CA TRP A 229 -11.31 -1.20 -1.61
C TRP A 229 -10.91 -2.32 -0.65
N SER A 230 -10.33 -3.38 -1.18
CA SER A 230 -9.84 -4.50 -0.39
C SER A 230 -8.50 -4.19 0.28
N CYS A 231 -8.22 -4.85 1.41
CA CYS A 231 -6.93 -4.74 2.10
C CYS A 231 -5.73 -5.10 1.20
N PRO A 232 -5.70 -6.24 0.46
CA PRO A 232 -4.58 -6.55 -0.42
C PRO A 232 -4.37 -5.50 -1.53
N PHE A 233 -5.44 -4.85 -2.00
CA PHE A 233 -5.30 -3.78 -2.98
C PHE A 233 -4.69 -2.52 -2.37
N LEU A 234 -5.17 -2.07 -1.21
CA LEU A 234 -4.57 -0.92 -0.50
C LEU A 234 -3.14 -1.20 -0.05
N ALA A 235 -2.84 -2.41 0.41
CA ALA A 235 -1.49 -2.86 0.73
C ALA A 235 -0.57 -2.83 -0.50
N SER A 236 -1.07 -3.16 -1.69
CA SER A 236 -0.27 -3.04 -2.92
C SER A 236 0.11 -1.59 -3.22
N ILE A 237 -0.81 -0.66 -3.01
CA ILE A 237 -0.57 0.79 -3.16
C ILE A 237 0.42 1.26 -2.09
N TRP A 238 0.28 0.81 -0.85
CA TRP A 238 1.21 1.10 0.24
C TRP A 238 2.64 0.71 -0.12
N GLN A 239 2.85 -0.49 -0.66
CA GLN A 239 4.17 -0.93 -1.10
C GLN A 239 4.71 -0.03 -2.23
N LEU A 240 3.88 0.38 -3.19
CA LEU A 240 4.29 1.28 -4.27
C LEU A 240 4.62 2.70 -3.77
N LEU A 241 3.91 3.22 -2.77
CA LEU A 241 4.25 4.49 -2.11
C LEU A 241 5.62 4.40 -1.44
N ARG A 242 5.88 3.32 -0.69
CA ARG A 242 7.19 3.07 -0.05
C ARG A 242 8.31 2.86 -1.06
N LEU A 243 8.03 2.33 -2.24
CA LEU A 243 9.01 2.20 -3.33
C LEU A 243 9.16 3.47 -4.17
N GLY A 244 8.32 4.48 -3.94
CA GLY A 244 8.32 5.74 -4.66
C GLY A 244 7.83 5.68 -6.11
N MET A 245 6.99 4.69 -6.42
CA MET A 245 6.60 4.31 -7.78
C MET A 245 5.39 5.08 -8.33
N ILE A 246 4.65 5.81 -7.50
CA ILE A 246 3.39 6.44 -7.92
C ILE A 246 3.58 7.94 -8.16
N ARG A 247 3.00 8.43 -9.25
CA ARG A 247 2.87 9.85 -9.57
C ARG A 247 1.47 10.15 -10.02
N ASP A 248 1.01 11.36 -9.72
CA ASP A 248 -0.21 11.92 -10.26
C ASP A 248 0.18 13.14 -11.10
N GLU A 249 -0.11 13.07 -12.41
CA GLU A 249 0.33 14.06 -13.40
C GLU A 249 1.84 14.41 -13.33
N GLY A 250 2.67 13.43 -12.94
CA GLY A 250 4.11 13.60 -12.75
C GLY A 250 4.51 14.15 -11.37
N ALA A 251 3.58 14.60 -10.54
CA ALA A 251 3.83 15.05 -9.17
C ALA A 251 3.89 13.88 -8.17
N MET A 252 4.62 14.08 -7.07
CA MET A 252 4.69 13.11 -5.98
C MET A 252 3.36 13.05 -5.23
N VAL A 253 2.82 11.85 -5.05
CA VAL A 253 1.63 11.62 -4.22
C VAL A 253 2.02 11.23 -2.80
N ALA A 254 1.18 11.59 -1.83
CA ALA A 254 1.36 11.25 -0.41
C ALA A 254 2.75 11.61 0.15
N ALA A 255 3.28 12.79 -0.21
CA ALA A 255 4.54 13.27 0.33
C ALA A 255 4.46 13.36 1.87
N PRO A 256 5.46 12.85 2.62
CA PRO A 256 5.42 12.89 4.07
C PRO A 256 5.36 14.31 4.64
N VAL A 257 4.40 14.55 5.53
CA VAL A 257 4.19 15.84 6.20
C VAL A 257 4.79 15.78 7.61
N PRO A 258 5.71 16.68 8.00
CA PRO A 258 6.17 16.78 9.39
C PRO A 258 4.98 16.95 10.34
N TRP A 259 4.97 16.17 11.42
CA TRP A 259 3.86 16.22 12.38
C TRP A 259 4.37 16.56 13.77
N GLU A 260 4.02 17.74 14.26
CA GLU A 260 4.36 18.24 15.60
C GLU A 260 3.11 18.66 16.39
N ASP A 261 1.93 18.63 15.74
CA ASP A 261 0.68 19.06 16.32
C ASP A 261 0.03 18.00 17.22
N PRO A 262 -0.85 18.39 18.16
CA PRO A 262 -1.67 17.44 18.89
C PRO A 262 -2.52 16.58 17.95
N TRP A 263 -2.71 15.31 18.30
CA TRP A 263 -3.56 14.41 17.51
C TRP A 263 -5.00 14.94 17.43
N PRO A 264 -5.61 15.03 16.22
CA PRO A 264 -7.01 15.36 16.08
C PRO A 264 -7.88 14.20 16.58
N SER A 265 -9.16 14.48 16.86
CA SER A 265 -10.14 13.45 17.22
C SER A 265 -10.74 12.72 16.01
N ASP A 266 -10.35 13.10 14.80
CA ASP A 266 -10.84 12.53 13.54
C ASP A 266 -9.67 12.14 12.66
N TRP A 267 -9.69 10.90 12.18
CA TRP A 267 -8.72 10.36 11.24
C TRP A 267 -8.67 11.20 9.97
N SER A 268 -9.80 11.71 9.47
CA SER A 268 -9.87 12.48 8.22
C SER A 268 -8.97 13.73 8.20
N ARG A 269 -8.64 14.27 9.39
CA ARG A 269 -7.81 15.47 9.57
C ARG A 269 -6.31 15.17 9.61
N LEU A 270 -5.92 13.91 9.44
CA LEU A 270 -4.52 13.50 9.39
C LEU A 270 -4.03 13.34 7.94
N PRO A 271 -2.80 13.78 7.63
CA PRO A 271 -2.14 13.49 6.36
C PRO A 271 -2.06 11.99 6.04
N ALA A 272 -1.94 11.66 4.76
CA ALA A 272 -1.76 10.26 4.33
C ALA A 272 -0.48 9.64 4.90
N VAL A 273 0.61 10.43 4.97
CA VAL A 273 1.89 10.04 5.58
C VAL A 273 2.40 11.19 6.45
N MET A 274 2.60 10.91 7.72
CA MET A 274 3.15 11.81 8.73
C MET A 274 4.60 11.43 9.01
N LYS A 275 5.49 12.42 9.09
CA LYS A 275 6.89 12.27 9.49
C LYS A 275 7.00 12.65 10.96
N LEU A 276 7.21 11.65 11.82
CA LEU A 276 7.27 11.81 13.28
C LEU A 276 8.67 12.19 13.77
N ASN A 277 9.70 11.71 13.07
CA ASN A 277 11.09 11.99 13.40
C ASN A 277 11.70 12.97 12.39
N SER A 278 12.05 14.19 12.82
CA SER A 278 12.64 15.21 11.94
C SER A 278 13.95 14.75 11.28
N LYS A 279 14.70 13.85 11.94
CA LYS A 279 15.98 13.27 11.45
C LYS A 279 15.80 12.00 10.60
N ALA A 280 14.56 11.56 10.39
CA ALA A 280 14.27 10.38 9.60
C ALA A 280 14.91 10.45 8.21
N LYS A 281 15.46 9.33 7.77
CA LYS A 281 15.87 9.14 6.38
C LYS A 281 14.63 9.11 5.49
N PRO A 282 14.73 9.38 4.17
CA PRO A 282 13.57 9.47 3.30
C PRO A 282 12.59 8.30 3.44
N PHE A 283 11.29 8.60 3.40
CA PHE A 283 10.21 7.62 3.51
C PHE A 283 10.31 6.54 2.42
N ALA A 284 10.36 6.97 1.17
CA ALA A 284 10.48 6.05 0.04
C ALA A 284 11.90 5.47 -0.07
N ALA A 285 12.01 4.27 -0.63
CA ALA A 285 13.25 3.53 -0.65
C ALA A 285 13.43 2.66 -1.91
N TYR A 286 14.68 2.27 -2.17
CA TYR A 286 14.97 1.28 -3.21
C TYR A 286 14.40 -0.09 -2.86
N ARG A 287 14.38 -0.48 -1.59
CA ARG A 287 13.77 -1.74 -1.12
C ARG A 287 12.81 -1.47 0.03
N ALA A 288 11.75 -2.26 0.10
CA ALA A 288 10.83 -2.28 1.22
C ALA A 288 10.89 -3.65 1.92
N LEU A 289 10.87 -3.62 3.24
CA LEU A 289 10.73 -4.79 4.10
C LEU A 289 9.51 -4.60 5.00
N SER A 290 8.65 -5.60 5.11
CA SER A 290 7.56 -5.61 6.09
C SER A 290 7.75 -6.74 7.09
N VAL A 291 7.72 -6.40 8.38
CA VAL A 291 7.71 -7.38 9.48
C VAL A 291 6.26 -7.55 9.91
N LEU A 292 5.64 -8.69 9.60
CA LEU A 292 4.19 -8.88 9.71
C LEU A 292 3.85 -10.14 10.52
N PRO A 293 2.66 -10.22 11.14
CA PRO A 293 2.14 -11.48 11.67
C PRO A 293 1.97 -12.55 10.57
N TYR A 294 2.08 -13.82 10.92
CA TYR A 294 1.97 -14.94 9.97
C TYR A 294 0.63 -14.99 9.23
N SER A 295 -0.45 -14.49 9.85
CA SER A 295 -1.77 -14.36 9.25
C SER A 295 -1.79 -13.52 7.95
N TYR A 296 -0.79 -12.65 7.74
CA TYR A 296 -0.68 -11.80 6.55
C TYR A 296 -0.08 -12.52 5.34
N LEU A 297 0.39 -13.76 5.46
CA LEU A 297 1.02 -14.48 4.35
C LEU A 297 0.13 -14.55 3.11
N GLY A 298 -1.18 -14.80 3.29
CA GLY A 298 -2.14 -14.82 2.19
C GLY A 298 -2.37 -13.45 1.55
N ILE A 299 -2.38 -12.39 2.37
CA ILE A 299 -2.50 -11.00 1.91
C ILE A 299 -1.27 -10.62 1.07
N GLU A 300 -0.06 -10.93 1.53
CA GLU A 300 1.16 -10.61 0.79
C GLU A 300 1.33 -11.41 -0.50
N HIS A 301 0.77 -12.62 -0.57
CA HIS A 301 0.68 -13.34 -1.84
C HIS A 301 -0.27 -12.63 -2.81
N ALA A 302 -1.43 -12.18 -2.33
CA ALA A 302 -2.36 -11.38 -3.13
C ALA A 302 -1.75 -10.05 -3.60
N VAL A 303 -0.98 -9.36 -2.74
CA VAL A 303 -0.23 -8.14 -3.10
C VAL A 303 0.72 -8.40 -4.27
N ARG A 304 1.48 -9.50 -4.24
CA ARG A 304 2.38 -9.85 -5.35
C ARG A 304 1.63 -10.06 -6.67
N VAL A 305 0.51 -10.79 -6.64
CA VAL A 305 -0.35 -10.98 -7.81
C VAL A 305 -0.86 -9.65 -8.36
N ILE A 306 -1.34 -8.75 -7.49
CA ILE A 306 -1.83 -7.43 -7.89
C ILE A 306 -0.71 -6.60 -8.53
N LEU A 307 0.46 -6.54 -7.90
CA LEU A 307 1.59 -5.76 -8.39
C LEU A 307 2.12 -6.25 -9.74
N ASP A 308 2.09 -7.56 -9.99
CA ASP A 308 2.49 -8.12 -11.28
C ASP A 308 1.50 -7.79 -12.42
N HIS A 309 0.26 -7.39 -12.08
CA HIS A 309 -0.77 -6.93 -13.03
C HIS A 309 -0.91 -5.40 -13.10
N LEU A 310 -0.09 -4.63 -12.36
CA LEU A 310 -0.12 -3.17 -12.43
C LEU A 310 0.84 -2.64 -13.49
N GLN A 311 0.32 -1.84 -14.41
CA GLN A 311 1.15 -1.06 -15.33
C GLN A 311 1.72 0.16 -14.61
N LEU A 312 2.99 0.09 -14.22
CA LEU A 312 3.71 1.19 -13.59
C LEU A 312 4.34 2.11 -14.64
N ASP A 313 4.62 3.35 -14.24
CA ASP A 313 5.21 4.37 -15.11
C ASP A 313 6.71 4.09 -15.37
N ASP A 314 7.06 3.85 -16.63
CA ASP A 314 8.43 3.56 -17.07
C ASP A 314 9.39 4.73 -16.82
N ASP A 315 8.92 5.98 -16.89
CA ASP A 315 9.75 7.17 -16.62
C ASP A 315 10.08 7.28 -15.13
N VAL A 316 9.15 6.88 -14.25
CA VAL A 316 9.40 6.76 -12.81
C VAL A 316 10.45 5.67 -12.56
N HIS A 317 10.29 4.49 -13.17
CA HIS A 317 11.27 3.40 -13.04
C HIS A 317 12.65 3.82 -13.51
N ALA A 318 12.76 4.42 -14.69
CA ALA A 318 14.03 4.85 -15.27
C ALA A 318 14.77 5.84 -14.36
N LYS A 319 14.05 6.82 -13.79
CA LYS A 319 14.61 7.78 -12.82
C LYS A 319 15.10 7.10 -11.54
N LEU A 320 14.36 6.13 -11.02
CA LEU A 320 14.80 5.38 -9.83
C LEU A 320 16.03 4.52 -10.13
N ALA A 321 16.08 3.89 -11.30
CA ALA A 321 17.22 3.08 -11.73
C ALA A 321 18.49 3.91 -11.95
N GLU A 322 18.37 5.07 -12.62
CA GLU A 322 19.47 6.03 -12.78
C GLU A 322 20.00 6.48 -11.42
N ARG A 323 19.09 6.83 -10.50
CA ARG A 323 19.47 7.25 -9.15
C ARG A 323 20.15 6.14 -8.36
N GLY A 324 19.62 4.91 -8.43
CA GLY A 324 20.19 3.74 -7.76
C GLY A 324 21.59 3.40 -8.27
N ALA A 325 21.82 3.52 -9.58
CA ALA A 325 23.14 3.35 -10.19
C ALA A 325 24.15 4.44 -9.77
N GLY A 326 23.65 5.65 -9.46
CA GLY A 326 24.46 6.77 -8.99
C GLY A 326 24.77 6.79 -7.49
N GLU A 327 24.27 5.83 -6.70
CA GLU A 327 24.65 5.71 -5.28
C GLU A 327 26.12 5.34 -5.12
N ARG A 328 26.74 5.71 -3.99
CA ARG A 328 28.14 5.38 -3.68
C ARG A 328 28.39 3.86 -3.75
N ILE A 329 27.42 3.08 -3.26
CA ILE A 329 27.33 1.64 -3.50
C ILE A 329 26.09 1.46 -4.36
N PRO A 330 26.23 1.10 -5.65
CA PRO A 330 25.11 1.01 -6.57
C PRO A 330 24.02 0.08 -6.07
N VAL A 331 22.77 0.50 -6.25
CA VAL A 331 21.60 -0.30 -5.90
C VAL A 331 20.87 -0.68 -7.18
N GLU A 332 20.71 -1.99 -7.41
CA GLU A 332 19.89 -2.48 -8.51
C GLU A 332 18.42 -2.14 -8.26
N VAL A 333 17.74 -1.60 -9.27
CA VAL A 333 16.31 -1.33 -9.26
C VAL A 333 15.62 -2.19 -10.32
N PRO A 334 15.24 -3.43 -9.99
CA PRO A 334 14.51 -4.30 -10.93
C PRO A 334 13.23 -3.63 -11.43
N ARG A 335 12.85 -3.91 -12.68
CA ARG A 335 11.57 -3.45 -13.25
C ARG A 335 10.36 -3.97 -12.48
N GLN A 336 10.43 -5.22 -12.06
CA GLN A 336 9.38 -5.84 -11.24
C GLN A 336 9.44 -5.29 -9.81
N ALA A 337 8.44 -4.52 -9.41
CA ALA A 337 8.34 -3.95 -8.06
C ALA A 337 8.36 -5.04 -6.97
N THR A 338 7.77 -6.20 -7.24
CA THR A 338 7.72 -7.37 -6.34
C THR A 338 9.11 -7.90 -5.95
N ARG A 339 10.15 -7.69 -6.78
CA ARG A 339 11.54 -8.06 -6.44
C ARG A 339 12.21 -7.11 -5.45
N ARG A 340 11.60 -5.96 -5.19
CA ARG A 340 12.07 -4.96 -4.23
C ARG A 340 11.36 -5.09 -2.87
N LEU A 341 10.42 -6.03 -2.75
CA LEU A 341 9.63 -6.31 -1.56
C LEU A 341 10.12 -7.54 -0.82
N ASN A 342 10.37 -7.38 0.48
CA ASN A 342 10.80 -8.45 1.37
C ASN A 342 9.82 -8.54 2.55
N HIS A 343 9.67 -9.73 3.11
CA HIS A 343 8.77 -9.97 4.24
C HIS A 343 9.47 -10.84 5.28
N ILE A 344 9.22 -10.52 6.56
CA ILE A 344 9.54 -11.40 7.69
C ILE A 344 8.22 -11.65 8.42
N PHE A 345 7.80 -12.91 8.46
CA PHE A 345 6.57 -13.31 9.14
C PHE A 345 6.87 -13.80 10.55
N LEU A 346 6.18 -13.20 11.53
CA LEU A 346 6.25 -13.54 12.93
C LEU A 346 5.19 -14.59 13.27
N GLY A 347 5.60 -15.65 13.98
CA GLY A 347 4.64 -16.58 14.57
C GLY A 347 3.73 -15.87 15.57
N ASP A 348 2.47 -16.32 15.61
CA ASP A 348 1.44 -15.77 16.48
C ASP A 348 1.84 -15.89 17.97
N VAL A 349 1.18 -15.08 18.82
CA VAL A 349 1.29 -15.19 20.29
C VAL A 349 0.18 -16.09 20.80
#